data_AF-A0A931V768-F1
#
_entry.id   AF-A0A931V768-F1
#
_cell.length_a   1.000
_cell.length_b   1.000
_cell.length_c   1.000
_cell.angle_alpha   90.00
_cell.angle_beta   90.00
_cell.angle_gamma   90.00
#
_symmetry.space_group_name_H-M   'P 1'
#
loop_
_entity.id
_entity.type
_entity.pdbx_description
1 polymer ?
#
loop_
_entity_poly.entity_id
_entity_poly.type
_entity_poly.pdbx_seq_one_letter_code
_entity_poly.pdbx_strand_id
1 'polypeptide(L)'
;MQRSLRRCCDFANLPAMRAWIIAAITATTVLACGSEDERPDPEPTYRDQIGPLMAEKCGSCHQGDAAAGGWRATTYADVIGCLPDGTSAVAADAAGDAPILRALARPSHAAVADTRAVIARWIRAGAPPSNSHVHPAGFLDPRSPESHGRFLRERRYAPMLDTADRDACGVCHEGAPARPVPEKAPAARATACTTCHSEAQGVSACTTCHGTKGKAYPPRSACFNPGTKADTTHAAHVEPGPFHMVGFDCKTCHPVPEAGRPVGVHIDGFVEVWGVGFSDGDKTCTNQCHSRRDAALPQPKWNESKMACNSCHGAPPTNHYKGACSNCHHDANADATALKGLGLHMNGKVDVGSGTGTGCGQCHGTGADPWPTTGAHQKHKTPAFSTPVPCGTCHEVPTSLAGHPRGTGVAAVRLLGLATRGGVSPKYDYATKTCSSVYCHSRPATADAVREPKWDQGAAASECGKACHSTPPPAPHPASTGCGAALCHNGAVSGGVLTPAGVLKHVNGNIDM
;
A
#
# COMPACT_ATOMS: atom_id res chain seq x y z
N MET A 1 52.25 50.27 -0.36
CA MET A 1 53.61 50.46 -0.92
C MET A 1 54.39 49.17 -0.67
N GLN A 2 54.47 48.28 -1.67
CA GLN A 2 55.59 48.09 -2.62
C GLN A 2 56.81 47.42 -1.95
N ARG A 3 57.02 46.11 -2.12
CA ARG A 3 57.64 45.38 -3.25
C ARG A 3 59.18 45.39 -3.22
N SER A 4 59.72 44.18 -3.43
CA SER A 4 60.91 43.84 -4.22
C SER A 4 62.25 43.65 -3.50
N LEU A 5 62.70 42.38 -3.45
CA LEU A 5 64.11 41.99 -3.48
C LEU A 5 64.38 41.24 -4.80
N ARG A 6 65.29 41.80 -5.62
CA ARG A 6 66.04 41.14 -6.71
C ARG A 6 67.51 41.12 -6.28
N ARG A 7 68.18 39.95 -6.32
CA ARG A 7 69.33 39.56 -7.20
C ARG A 7 70.51 40.56 -7.18
N CYS A 8 71.79 40.21 -7.14
CA CYS A 8 72.54 38.98 -7.42
C CYS A 8 74.01 39.21 -6.98
N CYS A 9 74.71 38.09 -6.74
CA CYS A 9 76.14 37.79 -6.99
C CYS A 9 77.23 38.83 -6.69
N ASP A 10 78.24 38.42 -5.91
CA ASP A 10 79.59 38.17 -6.45
C ASP A 10 80.53 37.58 -5.38
N PHE A 11 81.03 36.37 -5.62
CA PHE A 11 82.34 35.92 -5.12
C PHE A 11 82.89 34.89 -6.11
N ALA A 12 83.78 35.35 -6.98
CA ALA A 12 84.73 34.52 -7.69
C ALA A 12 86.12 34.75 -7.09
N ASN A 13 86.81 33.65 -6.80
CA ASN A 13 88.26 33.41 -6.96
C ASN A 13 88.87 32.69 -5.74
N LEU A 14 89.27 31.42 -5.97
CA LEU A 14 90.58 30.87 -5.68
C LEU A 14 90.65 29.42 -6.22
N PRO A 15 91.51 29.10 -7.19
CA PRO A 15 91.66 27.77 -7.77
C PRO A 15 92.78 26.97 -7.08
N ALA A 16 92.81 25.65 -7.33
CA ALA A 16 93.83 24.68 -6.91
C ALA A 16 93.66 23.98 -5.55
N MET A 17 92.51 23.35 -5.31
CA MET A 17 92.38 22.21 -4.35
C MET A 17 91.09 21.40 -4.55
N ARG A 18 90.67 21.14 -5.81
CA ARG A 18 89.40 20.44 -6.11
C ARG A 18 89.52 19.18 -6.98
N ALA A 19 90.71 18.74 -7.36
CA ALA A 19 90.85 17.60 -8.28
C ALA A 19 90.82 16.22 -7.61
N TRP A 20 91.02 16.10 -6.29
CA TRP A 20 91.11 14.79 -5.61
C TRP A 20 89.91 14.41 -4.73
N ILE A 21 88.96 15.33 -4.49
CA ILE A 21 87.74 15.04 -3.71
C ILE A 21 86.55 14.66 -4.62
N ILE A 22 86.60 15.03 -5.91
CA ILE A 22 85.48 14.80 -6.85
C ILE A 22 85.43 13.35 -7.34
N ALA A 23 86.55 12.62 -7.40
CA ALA A 23 86.57 11.22 -7.86
C ALA A 23 86.04 10.21 -6.81
N ALA A 24 86.12 10.53 -5.50
CA ALA A 24 85.64 9.63 -4.45
C ALA A 24 84.14 9.81 -4.12
N ILE A 25 83.55 10.97 -4.45
CA ILE A 25 82.11 11.25 -4.22
C ILE A 25 81.26 10.87 -5.43
N THR A 26 81.84 10.81 -6.64
CA THR A 26 81.13 10.38 -7.86
C THR A 26 81.04 8.86 -8.04
N ALA A 27 81.88 8.07 -7.37
CA ALA A 27 81.79 6.60 -7.40
C ALA A 27 80.76 6.01 -6.42
N THR A 28 80.37 6.75 -5.37
CA THR A 28 79.36 6.33 -4.38
C THR A 28 77.96 6.90 -4.61
N THR A 29 77.81 7.87 -5.52
CA THR A 29 76.50 8.47 -5.86
C THR A 29 75.84 7.86 -7.09
N VAL A 30 76.51 6.98 -7.84
CA VAL A 30 75.94 6.30 -9.02
C VAL A 30 75.45 4.87 -8.71
N LEU A 31 75.79 4.30 -7.55
CA LEU A 31 75.23 3.00 -7.10
C LEU A 31 73.96 3.11 -6.22
N ALA A 32 73.45 4.32 -5.95
CA ALA A 32 72.27 4.54 -5.11
C ALA A 32 70.99 4.90 -5.90
N CYS A 33 71.03 4.92 -7.23
CA CYS A 33 69.85 5.21 -8.08
C CYS A 33 69.33 3.96 -8.82
N GLY A 34 69.63 2.75 -8.32
CA GLY A 34 69.22 1.48 -8.93
C GLY A 34 68.46 0.52 -8.01
N SER A 35 68.16 0.89 -6.77
CA SER A 35 67.11 0.21 -6.02
C SER A 35 65.81 0.91 -6.35
N GLU A 36 65.01 0.32 -7.24
CA GLU A 36 63.57 0.44 -7.13
C GLU A 36 63.22 -0.05 -5.71
N ASP A 37 63.23 0.87 -4.74
CA ASP A 37 62.49 0.66 -3.51
C ASP A 37 61.07 0.40 -4.00
N GLU A 38 60.66 -0.88 -4.00
CA GLU A 38 59.28 -1.30 -4.15
C GLU A 38 58.51 -0.54 -3.07
N ARG A 39 57.99 0.63 -3.45
CA ARG A 39 56.97 1.31 -2.66
C ARG A 39 55.91 0.25 -2.45
N PRO A 40 55.52 -0.04 -1.19
CA PRO A 40 54.46 -1.01 -0.94
C PRO A 40 53.30 -0.71 -1.86
N ASP A 41 52.82 -1.72 -2.60
CA ASP A 41 51.70 -1.55 -3.50
C ASP A 41 50.60 -0.78 -2.77
N PRO A 42 50.08 0.31 -3.36
CA PRO A 42 49.03 1.08 -2.71
C PRO A 42 47.89 0.13 -2.33
N GLU A 43 47.34 0.31 -1.13
CA GLU A 43 46.24 -0.51 -0.67
C GLU A 43 45.11 -0.50 -1.71
N PRO A 44 44.52 -1.67 -2.04
CA PRO A 44 43.44 -1.76 -3.02
C PRO A 44 42.29 -0.83 -2.60
N THR A 45 41.66 -0.19 -3.58
CA THR A 45 40.46 0.63 -3.34
C THR A 45 39.31 0.16 -4.20
N TYR A 46 38.08 0.54 -3.84
CA TYR A 46 36.93 0.26 -4.67
C TYR A 46 37.06 0.87 -6.06
N ARG A 47 37.37 2.15 -6.17
CA ARG A 47 37.47 2.83 -7.46
C ARG A 47 38.52 2.23 -8.37
N ASP A 48 39.71 1.92 -7.83
CA ASP A 48 40.86 1.62 -8.67
C ASP A 48 40.97 0.13 -9.02
N GLN A 49 40.50 -0.77 -8.14
CA GLN A 49 40.73 -2.21 -8.29
C GLN A 49 39.47 -3.05 -8.05
N ILE A 50 38.77 -2.85 -6.93
CA ILE A 50 37.69 -3.77 -6.53
C ILE A 50 36.43 -3.56 -7.37
N GLY A 51 36.06 -2.33 -7.71
CA GLY A 51 34.91 -2.02 -8.56
C GLY A 51 34.99 -2.66 -9.94
N PRO A 52 36.09 -2.47 -10.70
CA PRO A 52 36.33 -3.18 -11.96
C PRO A 52 36.28 -4.69 -11.80
N LEU A 53 36.90 -5.23 -10.74
CA LEU A 53 36.86 -6.66 -10.44
C LEU A 53 35.44 -7.18 -10.17
N MET A 54 34.64 -6.45 -9.40
CA MET A 54 33.24 -6.79 -9.11
C MET A 54 32.40 -6.81 -10.38
N ALA A 55 32.59 -5.82 -11.26
CA ALA A 55 31.88 -5.76 -12.54
C ALA A 55 32.27 -6.93 -13.47
N GLU A 56 33.57 -7.21 -13.59
CA GLU A 56 34.09 -8.23 -14.51
C GLU A 56 33.82 -9.67 -14.03
N LYS A 57 34.08 -9.95 -12.76
CA LYS A 57 34.08 -11.31 -12.22
C LYS A 57 32.80 -11.68 -11.47
N CYS A 58 32.10 -10.72 -10.88
CA CYS A 58 30.94 -10.98 -10.04
C CYS A 58 29.60 -10.55 -10.68
N GLY A 59 29.65 -9.58 -11.60
CA GLY A 59 28.47 -8.92 -12.15
C GLY A 59 27.46 -9.85 -12.81
N SER A 60 27.90 -10.90 -13.50
CA SER A 60 27.00 -11.85 -14.19
C SER A 60 26.00 -12.54 -13.25
N CYS A 61 26.38 -12.78 -12.00
CA CYS A 61 25.55 -13.45 -10.99
C CYS A 61 25.01 -12.49 -9.92
N HIS A 62 25.69 -11.38 -9.66
CA HIS A 62 25.40 -10.45 -8.55
C HIS A 62 24.90 -9.08 -9.02
N GLN A 63 24.12 -9.03 -10.09
CA GLN A 63 23.50 -7.80 -10.60
C GLN A 63 21.97 -7.84 -10.51
N GLY A 64 21.37 -6.66 -10.34
CA GLY A 64 19.92 -6.48 -10.36
C GLY A 64 19.17 -7.10 -9.18
N ASP A 65 17.85 -7.20 -9.31
CA ASP A 65 16.96 -7.68 -8.24
C ASP A 65 17.03 -9.20 -8.02
N ALA A 66 17.48 -9.95 -9.03
CA ALA A 66 17.67 -11.39 -8.98
C ALA A 66 19.09 -11.82 -8.59
N ALA A 67 19.88 -10.90 -8.01
CA ALA A 67 21.26 -11.17 -7.61
C ALA A 67 21.35 -12.38 -6.66
N ALA A 68 22.24 -13.31 -6.97
CA ALA A 68 22.38 -14.56 -6.22
C ALA A 68 22.68 -14.30 -4.74
N GLY A 69 21.99 -15.02 -3.85
CA GLY A 69 22.15 -14.87 -2.41
C GLY A 69 21.67 -13.53 -1.85
N GLY A 70 20.98 -12.71 -2.65
CA GLY A 70 20.46 -11.40 -2.22
C GLY A 70 21.53 -10.34 -2.00
N TRP A 71 22.75 -10.54 -2.54
CA TRP A 71 23.85 -9.57 -2.47
C TRP A 71 24.23 -9.08 -3.87
N ARG A 72 24.50 -7.78 -3.98
CA ARG A 72 24.79 -7.10 -5.25
C ARG A 72 26.24 -6.62 -5.30
N ALA A 73 26.82 -6.68 -6.50
CA ALA A 73 28.21 -6.28 -6.76
C ALA A 73 28.32 -5.00 -7.61
N THR A 74 27.22 -4.27 -7.79
CA THR A 74 27.07 -3.22 -8.80
C THR A 74 27.67 -1.87 -8.41
N THR A 75 27.54 -1.45 -7.17
CA THR A 75 28.05 -0.18 -6.65
C THR A 75 28.86 -0.40 -5.38
N TYR A 76 29.63 0.61 -4.96
CA TYR A 76 30.35 0.54 -3.69
C TYR A 76 29.41 0.20 -2.53
N ALA A 77 28.27 0.90 -2.45
CA ALA A 77 27.27 0.69 -1.41
C ALA A 77 26.66 -0.72 -1.46
N ASP A 78 26.42 -1.28 -2.65
CA ASP A 78 25.97 -2.66 -2.79
C ASP A 78 27.00 -3.65 -2.23
N VAL A 79 28.28 -3.46 -2.61
CA VAL A 79 29.37 -4.35 -2.25
C VAL A 79 29.63 -4.35 -0.75
N ILE A 80 29.65 -3.17 -0.13
CA ILE A 80 29.78 -3.05 1.33
C ILE A 80 28.48 -3.32 2.09
N GLY A 81 27.37 -3.54 1.38
CA GLY A 81 26.04 -3.74 1.95
C GLY A 81 25.89 -5.01 2.77
N CYS A 82 24.68 -5.26 3.24
CA CYS A 82 24.38 -6.42 4.07
C CYS A 82 23.66 -7.50 3.28
N LEU A 83 23.86 -8.73 3.72
CA LEU A 83 23.12 -9.90 3.28
C LEU A 83 21.67 -9.85 3.80
N PRO A 84 20.77 -10.72 3.30
CA PRO A 84 19.37 -10.78 3.76
C PRO A 84 19.19 -11.00 5.28
N ASP A 85 20.18 -11.60 5.94
CA ASP A 85 20.21 -11.79 7.39
C ASP A 85 20.67 -10.54 8.18
N GLY A 86 20.97 -9.44 7.48
CA GLY A 86 21.42 -8.18 8.06
C GLY A 86 22.92 -8.11 8.35
N THR A 87 23.69 -9.16 8.08
CA THR A 87 25.15 -9.15 8.27
C THR A 87 25.86 -8.41 7.14
N SER A 88 26.84 -7.57 7.47
CA SER A 88 27.66 -6.88 6.46
C SER A 88 28.47 -7.88 5.64
N ALA A 89 28.42 -7.78 4.31
CA ALA A 89 29.16 -8.67 3.41
C ALA A 89 30.69 -8.57 3.58
N VAL A 90 31.18 -7.41 4.02
CA VAL A 90 32.61 -7.06 4.09
C VAL A 90 33.14 -6.87 5.50
N ALA A 91 32.28 -6.89 6.53
CA ALA A 91 32.77 -6.81 7.91
C ALA A 91 33.45 -8.13 8.29
N ALA A 92 34.75 -8.07 8.48
CA ALA A 92 35.52 -9.21 8.98
C ALA A 92 35.28 -9.41 10.47
N ASP A 93 35.18 -10.67 10.89
CA ASP A 93 35.23 -11.02 12.30
C ASP A 93 36.67 -10.91 12.85
N ALA A 94 36.87 -11.26 14.14
CA ALA A 94 38.17 -11.22 14.78
C ALA A 94 39.22 -12.14 14.12
N ALA A 95 38.80 -13.14 13.33
CA ALA A 95 39.68 -14.02 12.57
C ALA A 95 40.00 -13.46 11.16
N GLY A 96 39.50 -12.27 10.82
CA GLY A 96 39.68 -11.66 9.51
C GLY A 96 38.76 -12.23 8.43
N ASP A 97 37.73 -12.99 8.81
CA ASP A 97 36.86 -13.72 7.90
C ASP A 97 35.54 -12.96 7.68
N ALA A 98 35.44 -12.29 6.53
CA ALA A 98 34.22 -11.60 6.11
C ALA A 98 33.30 -12.55 5.34
N PRO A 99 31.95 -12.37 5.36
CA PRO A 99 31.04 -13.23 4.61
C PRO A 99 31.38 -13.42 3.13
N ILE A 100 31.85 -12.37 2.45
CA ILE A 100 32.30 -12.48 1.05
C ILE A 100 33.52 -13.41 0.89
N LEU A 101 34.46 -13.41 1.84
CA LEU A 101 35.64 -14.28 1.80
C LEU A 101 35.27 -15.75 2.06
N ARG A 102 34.25 -16.00 2.90
CA ARG A 102 33.65 -17.32 3.10
C ARG A 102 32.92 -17.81 1.86
N ALA A 103 32.20 -16.93 1.17
CA ALA A 103 31.50 -17.27 -0.07
C ALA A 103 32.49 -17.68 -1.16
N LEU A 104 33.60 -16.95 -1.32
CA LEU A 104 34.66 -17.23 -2.29
C LEU A 104 35.40 -18.55 -2.04
N ALA A 105 35.35 -19.09 -0.81
CA ALA A 105 35.93 -20.40 -0.49
C ALA A 105 35.04 -21.59 -0.90
N ARG A 106 33.78 -21.34 -1.32
CA ARG A 106 32.83 -22.40 -1.70
C ARG A 106 33.14 -22.93 -3.10
N PRO A 107 32.86 -24.21 -3.39
CA PRO A 107 33.01 -24.78 -4.73
C PRO A 107 32.26 -24.01 -5.83
N SER A 108 31.12 -23.39 -5.48
CA SER A 108 30.33 -22.56 -6.39
C SER A 108 31.07 -21.32 -6.92
N HIS A 109 32.13 -20.88 -6.24
CA HIS A 109 32.94 -19.71 -6.62
C HIS A 109 34.35 -20.09 -7.09
N ALA A 110 34.60 -21.37 -7.40
CA ALA A 110 35.92 -21.84 -7.82
C ALA A 110 36.51 -21.06 -9.02
N ALA A 111 35.65 -20.62 -9.95
CA ALA A 111 36.03 -19.86 -11.13
C ALA A 111 36.55 -18.43 -10.85
N VAL A 112 36.30 -17.91 -9.64
CA VAL A 112 36.72 -16.56 -9.21
C VAL A 112 37.53 -16.60 -7.90
N ALA A 113 38.03 -17.77 -7.52
CA ALA A 113 38.75 -17.98 -6.26
C ALA A 113 40.07 -17.19 -6.18
N ASP A 114 40.67 -16.88 -7.34
CA ASP A 114 41.86 -16.05 -7.50
C ASP A 114 41.66 -14.61 -6.98
N THR A 115 40.44 -14.08 -7.06
CA THR A 115 40.10 -12.73 -6.56
C THR A 115 40.15 -12.59 -5.04
N ARG A 116 40.15 -13.71 -4.30
CA ARG A 116 40.02 -13.70 -2.83
C ARG A 116 41.13 -12.91 -2.14
N ALA A 117 42.36 -12.97 -2.65
CA ALA A 117 43.51 -12.34 -2.03
C ALA A 117 43.41 -10.80 -2.06
N VAL A 118 43.04 -10.21 -3.20
CA VAL A 118 42.90 -8.75 -3.35
C VAL A 118 41.70 -8.23 -2.57
N ILE A 119 40.58 -8.96 -2.55
CA ILE A 119 39.40 -8.60 -1.75
C ILE A 119 39.73 -8.66 -0.25
N ALA A 120 40.48 -9.67 0.20
CA ALA A 120 40.88 -9.76 1.61
C ALA A 120 41.82 -8.62 2.04
N ARG A 121 42.74 -8.20 1.16
CA ARG A 121 43.57 -7.01 1.41
C ARG A 121 42.72 -5.75 1.54
N TRP A 122 41.78 -5.55 0.61
CA TRP A 122 40.86 -4.41 0.65
C TRP A 122 40.02 -4.37 1.93
N ILE A 123 39.48 -5.51 2.36
CA ILE A 123 38.72 -5.59 3.61
C ILE A 123 39.60 -5.25 4.83
N ARG A 124 40.83 -5.75 4.90
CA ARG A 124 41.77 -5.42 5.97
C ARG A 124 42.14 -3.94 6.01
N ALA A 125 42.18 -3.29 4.86
CA ALA A 125 42.38 -1.84 4.75
C ALA A 125 41.13 -1.02 5.15
N GLY A 126 40.04 -1.67 5.61
CA GLY A 126 38.79 -1.01 5.97
C GLY A 126 37.84 -0.79 4.80
N ALA A 127 38.01 -1.54 3.71
CA ALA A 127 37.22 -1.46 2.49
C ALA A 127 37.16 -0.03 1.88
N PRO A 128 38.30 0.67 1.69
CA PRO A 128 38.30 2.05 1.26
C PRO A 128 37.70 2.21 -0.15
N PRO A 129 36.81 3.19 -0.37
CA PRO A 129 36.22 3.42 -1.69
C PRO A 129 37.19 4.06 -2.68
N SER A 130 38.14 4.86 -2.18
CA SER A 130 39.16 5.55 -2.97
C SER A 130 40.34 5.92 -2.10
N ASN A 131 41.49 6.17 -2.72
CA ASN A 131 42.67 6.71 -2.06
C ASN A 131 42.39 8.15 -1.59
N SER A 132 42.05 8.33 -0.32
CA SER A 132 41.75 9.63 0.29
C SER A 132 42.90 10.06 1.19
N HIS A 133 43.54 11.18 0.86
CA HIS A 133 44.54 11.83 1.70
C HIS A 133 43.93 12.93 2.59
N VAL A 134 42.64 13.25 2.40
CA VAL A 134 41.95 14.38 3.05
C VAL A 134 41.01 13.89 4.16
N HIS A 135 40.27 12.80 3.89
CA HIS A 135 39.35 12.18 4.82
C HIS A 135 39.86 10.80 5.26
N PRO A 136 39.53 10.35 6.49
CA PRO A 136 39.87 9.01 6.94
C PRO A 136 39.20 7.93 6.08
N ALA A 137 39.76 6.72 6.09
CA ALA A 137 39.31 5.61 5.24
C ALA A 137 37.81 5.28 5.43
N GLY A 138 37.30 5.41 6.66
CA GLY A 138 35.91 5.13 6.99
C GLY A 138 34.91 6.24 6.63
N PHE A 139 35.34 7.39 6.09
CA PHE A 139 34.47 8.56 5.91
C PHE A 139 33.25 8.29 5.00
N LEU A 140 33.38 7.37 4.04
CA LEU A 140 32.32 7.02 3.11
C LEU A 140 31.53 5.74 3.49
N ASP A 141 31.90 5.04 4.56
CA ASP A 141 31.10 3.94 5.12
C ASP A 141 30.12 4.49 6.18
N PRO A 142 28.79 4.47 5.97
CA PRO A 142 27.81 4.96 6.95
C PRO A 142 27.91 4.31 8.33
N ARG A 143 28.46 3.09 8.41
CA ARG A 143 28.61 2.33 9.66
C ARG A 143 29.86 2.74 10.44
N SER A 144 30.80 3.45 9.81
CA SER A 144 32.02 3.93 10.46
C SER A 144 31.72 5.06 11.45
N PRO A 145 32.32 5.07 12.66
CA PRO A 145 32.23 6.20 13.58
C PRO A 145 32.65 7.53 12.91
N GLU A 146 33.53 7.47 11.92
CA GLU A 146 34.07 8.64 11.21
C GLU A 146 33.26 9.01 9.94
N SER A 147 32.11 8.38 9.71
CA SER A 147 31.33 8.61 8.49
C SER A 147 30.95 10.08 8.29
N HIS A 148 30.91 10.53 7.03
CA HIS A 148 30.46 11.88 6.66
C HIS A 148 29.05 12.17 7.18
N GLY A 149 28.18 11.16 7.26
CA GLY A 149 26.84 11.30 7.84
C GLY A 149 26.87 11.63 9.34
N ARG A 150 27.79 11.04 10.12
CA ARG A 150 28.00 11.41 11.53
C ARG A 150 28.63 12.79 11.65
N PHE A 151 29.68 13.05 10.87
CA PHE A 151 30.35 14.36 10.80
C PHE A 151 29.36 15.50 10.55
N LEU A 152 28.44 15.32 9.59
CA LEU A 152 27.40 16.29 9.27
C LEU A 152 26.39 16.44 10.42
N ARG A 153 25.89 15.35 11.01
CA ARG A 153 24.93 15.41 12.12
C ARG A 153 25.47 16.16 13.33
N GLU A 154 26.73 15.90 13.71
CA GLU A 154 27.40 16.58 14.83
C GLU A 154 27.50 18.10 14.62
N ARG A 155 27.54 18.54 13.37
CA ARG A 155 27.62 19.96 12.96
C ARG A 155 26.28 20.50 12.47
N ARG A 156 25.17 19.81 12.75
CA ARG A 156 23.82 20.20 12.30
C ARG A 156 23.77 20.51 10.80
N TYR A 157 24.51 19.71 10.02
CA TYR A 157 24.61 19.77 8.56
C TYR A 157 25.11 21.10 7.98
N ALA A 158 25.67 22.00 8.79
CA ALA A 158 26.23 23.27 8.32
C ALA A 158 27.27 23.11 7.19
N PRO A 159 28.20 22.12 7.21
CA PRO A 159 29.14 21.91 6.11
C PRO A 159 28.50 21.57 4.75
N MET A 160 27.23 21.17 4.72
CA MET A 160 26.49 20.90 3.48
C MET A 160 25.60 22.07 3.05
N LEU A 161 25.20 22.94 3.99
CA LEU A 161 24.12 23.90 3.84
C LEU A 161 24.57 25.38 3.94
N ASP A 162 25.72 25.65 4.55
CA ASP A 162 26.26 27.00 4.72
C ASP A 162 27.53 27.19 3.87
N THR A 163 27.47 28.14 2.95
CA THR A 163 28.60 28.50 2.08
C THR A 163 29.77 29.15 2.83
N ALA A 164 29.53 29.67 4.04
CA ALA A 164 30.54 30.30 4.89
C ALA A 164 31.19 29.31 5.88
N ASP A 165 30.69 28.07 5.96
CA ASP A 165 31.27 27.04 6.81
C ASP A 165 32.71 26.71 6.33
N ARG A 166 33.64 26.57 7.28
CA ARG A 166 35.04 26.29 6.97
C ARG A 166 35.24 24.90 6.37
N ASP A 167 34.35 23.98 6.71
CA ASP A 167 34.32 22.60 6.24
C ASP A 167 33.32 22.41 5.08
N ALA A 168 32.86 23.51 4.44
CA ALA A 168 31.87 23.47 3.38
C ALA A 168 32.26 22.49 2.27
N CYS A 169 31.50 21.41 2.11
CA CYS A 169 31.84 20.30 1.21
C CYS A 169 31.90 20.75 -0.25
N GLY A 170 31.06 21.73 -0.61
CA GLY A 170 30.99 22.32 -1.95
C GLY A 170 32.23 23.11 -2.38
N VAL A 171 33.19 23.34 -1.48
CA VAL A 171 34.52 23.88 -1.83
C VAL A 171 35.28 22.90 -2.73
N CYS A 172 35.14 21.60 -2.46
CA CYS A 172 35.92 20.55 -3.12
C CYS A 172 35.05 19.58 -3.93
N HIS A 173 33.82 19.30 -3.47
CA HIS A 173 32.95 18.29 -4.04
C HIS A 173 31.82 18.89 -4.88
N GLU A 174 31.60 18.32 -6.06
CA GLU A 174 30.42 18.62 -6.86
C GLU A 174 29.15 17.95 -6.29
N GLY A 175 28.00 18.62 -6.44
CA GLY A 175 26.70 18.10 -5.98
C GLY A 175 26.35 18.46 -4.53
N ALA A 176 27.17 19.24 -3.83
CA ALA A 176 26.81 19.84 -2.54
C ALA A 176 25.81 21.00 -2.74
N PRO A 177 24.77 21.13 -1.90
CA PRO A 177 23.77 22.20 -2.00
C PRO A 177 24.37 23.60 -1.81
N ALA A 178 25.27 23.77 -0.85
CA ALA A 178 25.98 25.01 -0.62
C ALA A 178 27.34 25.03 -1.35
N ARG A 179 27.52 25.96 -2.29
CA ARG A 179 28.78 26.23 -2.97
C ARG A 179 29.30 27.64 -2.63
N PRO A 180 30.56 27.78 -2.17
CA PRO A 180 31.15 29.10 -1.92
C PRO A 180 31.18 29.97 -3.18
N VAL A 181 30.94 31.27 -3.02
CA VAL A 181 30.99 32.28 -4.10
C VAL A 181 32.28 33.10 -3.97
N PRO A 182 33.03 33.37 -5.07
CA PRO A 182 32.79 32.91 -6.44
C PRO A 182 32.99 31.40 -6.58
N GLU A 183 32.18 30.77 -7.42
CA GLU A 183 32.14 29.33 -7.61
C GLU A 183 33.53 28.82 -8.03
N LYS A 184 34.15 28.04 -7.14
CA LYS A 184 35.42 27.37 -7.44
C LYS A 184 35.11 26.07 -8.17
N ALA A 185 35.91 25.76 -9.19
CA ALA A 185 35.87 24.44 -9.80
C ALA A 185 36.09 23.36 -8.71
N PRO A 186 35.37 22.23 -8.77
CA PRO A 186 35.60 21.11 -7.85
C PRO A 186 37.07 20.70 -7.84
N ALA A 187 37.55 20.20 -6.70
CA ALA A 187 38.91 19.71 -6.61
C ALA A 187 39.12 18.55 -7.58
N ALA A 188 40.22 18.57 -8.34
CA ALA A 188 40.51 17.52 -9.31
C ALA A 188 40.51 16.14 -8.62
N ARG A 189 39.76 15.19 -9.18
CA ARG A 189 39.55 13.82 -8.66
C ARG A 189 38.71 13.71 -7.38
N ALA A 190 38.13 14.81 -6.88
CA ALA A 190 37.14 14.73 -5.82
C ALA A 190 35.88 14.00 -6.33
N THR A 191 35.39 13.04 -5.56
CA THR A 191 34.17 12.31 -5.89
C THR A 191 32.97 13.25 -5.82
N ALA A 192 32.20 13.37 -6.90
CA ALA A 192 30.93 14.08 -6.86
C ALA A 192 29.94 13.36 -5.93
N CYS A 193 29.18 14.11 -5.13
CA CYS A 193 28.21 13.56 -4.18
C CYS A 193 27.17 12.66 -4.87
N THR A 194 26.80 13.01 -6.10
CA THR A 194 25.83 12.28 -6.94
C THR A 194 26.30 10.90 -7.38
N THR A 195 27.60 10.58 -7.22
CA THR A 195 28.12 9.22 -7.46
C THR A 195 27.47 8.20 -6.53
N CYS A 196 27.21 8.58 -5.28
CA CYS A 196 26.52 7.73 -4.30
C CYS A 196 25.07 8.16 -4.09
N HIS A 197 24.79 9.47 -4.12
CA HIS A 197 23.46 10.04 -4.01
C HIS A 197 22.84 10.26 -5.39
N SER A 198 22.51 9.15 -6.06
CA SER A 198 22.17 9.14 -7.50
C SER A 198 20.73 9.55 -7.84
N GLU A 199 19.89 9.82 -6.85
CA GLU A 199 18.53 10.31 -7.09
C GLU A 199 18.56 11.74 -7.63
N ALA A 200 17.48 12.16 -8.29
CA ALA A 200 17.44 13.46 -9.00
C ALA A 200 17.74 14.66 -8.09
N GLN A 201 17.38 14.57 -6.80
CA GLN A 201 17.65 15.60 -5.79
C GLN A 201 19.04 15.46 -5.12
N GLY A 202 19.87 14.51 -5.56
CA GLY A 202 21.21 14.29 -5.03
C GLY A 202 21.19 14.00 -3.53
N VAL A 203 22.09 14.67 -2.80
CA VAL A 203 22.17 14.58 -1.32
C VAL A 203 20.94 15.14 -0.61
N SER A 204 20.09 15.90 -1.31
CA SER A 204 18.84 16.46 -0.79
C SER A 204 17.62 15.57 -1.07
N ALA A 205 17.80 14.40 -1.71
CA ALA A 205 16.73 13.43 -1.86
C ALA A 205 16.21 12.97 -0.50
N CYS A 206 14.89 12.86 -0.34
CA CYS A 206 14.27 12.48 0.95
C CYS A 206 14.84 11.16 1.50
N THR A 207 15.07 10.18 0.62
CA THR A 207 15.67 8.86 0.89
C THR A 207 17.09 8.91 1.45
N THR A 208 17.82 10.03 1.28
CA THR A 208 19.14 10.24 1.88
C THR A 208 19.06 10.26 3.41
N CYS A 209 17.94 10.75 3.96
CA CYS A 209 17.71 10.85 5.40
C CYS A 209 16.57 9.94 5.89
N HIS A 210 15.53 9.75 5.08
CA HIS A 210 14.31 9.03 5.42
C HIS A 210 14.19 7.72 4.62
N GLY A 211 14.29 6.59 5.32
CA GLY A 211 14.06 5.29 4.70
C GLY A 211 15.17 4.84 3.77
N THR A 212 14.78 4.40 2.58
CA THR A 212 15.65 3.80 1.55
C THR A 212 15.15 4.20 0.16
N LYS A 213 15.95 3.92 -0.88
CA LYS A 213 15.52 4.15 -2.27
C LYS A 213 14.14 3.50 -2.53
N GLY A 214 13.21 4.27 -3.10
CA GLY A 214 11.81 3.85 -3.33
C GLY A 214 10.90 3.90 -2.10
N LYS A 215 11.43 4.19 -0.91
CA LYS A 215 10.71 4.29 0.37
C LYS A 215 11.21 5.51 1.15
N ALA A 216 10.70 6.70 0.83
CA ALA A 216 11.15 7.97 1.40
C ALA A 216 10.60 8.28 2.81
N TYR A 217 10.41 7.26 3.65
CA TYR A 217 9.95 7.40 5.04
C TYR A 217 10.67 6.39 5.95
N PRO A 218 10.84 6.69 7.24
CA PRO A 218 11.46 5.79 8.21
C PRO A 218 10.86 4.36 8.23
N PRO A 219 11.61 3.36 8.72
CA PRO A 219 12.99 3.45 9.21
C PRO A 219 14.00 3.39 8.06
N ARG A 220 15.19 3.97 8.26
CA ARG A 220 16.33 3.74 7.36
C ARG A 220 16.76 2.27 7.38
N SER A 221 17.50 1.86 6.34
CA SER A 221 18.13 0.53 6.33
C SER A 221 18.99 0.31 7.57
N ALA A 222 18.63 -0.71 8.36
CA ALA A 222 19.36 -1.12 9.56
C ALA A 222 20.79 -1.54 9.26
N CYS A 223 21.07 -2.00 8.03
CA CYS A 223 22.42 -2.37 7.59
C CYS A 223 23.41 -1.21 7.74
N PHE A 224 23.04 -0.04 7.21
CA PHE A 224 23.90 1.14 7.22
C PHE A 224 23.68 2.04 8.45
N ASN A 225 22.56 1.84 9.15
CA ASN A 225 22.16 2.62 10.31
C ASN A 225 21.82 1.64 11.45
N PRO A 226 22.81 0.98 12.06
CA PRO A 226 22.56 0.11 13.19
C PRO A 226 21.92 0.90 14.34
N GLY A 227 20.92 0.31 15.00
CA GLY A 227 20.15 0.97 16.05
C GLY A 227 18.96 1.81 15.56
N THR A 228 18.68 1.83 14.24
CA THR A 228 17.43 2.39 13.74
C THR A 228 16.24 1.66 14.41
N LYS A 229 15.36 2.43 15.06
CA LYS A 229 14.20 1.86 15.75
C LYS A 229 13.20 1.34 14.71
N ALA A 230 12.46 0.29 15.07
CA ALA A 230 11.33 -0.16 14.28
C ALA A 230 10.33 0.99 14.11
N ASP A 231 9.79 1.12 12.91
CA ASP A 231 8.76 2.10 12.61
C ASP A 231 7.71 1.44 11.71
N THR A 232 6.49 1.32 12.24
CA THR A 232 5.33 0.79 11.53
C THR A 232 4.28 1.86 11.28
N THR A 233 4.36 3.00 11.99
CA THR A 233 3.43 4.12 11.83
C THR A 233 3.49 4.71 10.43
N HIS A 234 4.69 4.98 9.87
CA HIS A 234 4.76 5.60 8.54
C HIS A 234 4.20 4.68 7.47
N ALA A 235 4.58 3.39 7.47
CA ALA A 235 4.05 2.42 6.50
C ALA A 235 2.51 2.34 6.57
N ALA A 236 1.94 2.33 7.77
CA ALA A 236 0.49 2.28 7.98
C ALA A 236 -0.27 3.53 7.51
N HIS A 237 0.41 4.63 7.16
CA HIS A 237 -0.23 5.88 6.77
C HIS A 237 0.19 6.34 5.36
N VAL A 238 1.43 6.13 4.95
CA VAL A 238 2.00 6.59 3.67
C VAL A 238 1.81 5.53 2.56
N GLU A 239 1.60 4.27 2.90
CA GLU A 239 1.27 3.22 1.91
C GLU A 239 -0.25 3.02 1.86
N PRO A 240 -0.86 2.71 0.71
CA PRO A 240 -2.26 2.31 0.67
C PRO A 240 -2.57 1.17 1.64
N GLY A 241 -3.71 1.24 2.32
CA GLY A 241 -4.11 0.29 3.35
C GLY A 241 -5.59 -0.08 3.29
N PRO A 242 -6.05 -0.99 4.17
CA PRO A 242 -7.43 -1.47 4.21
C PRO A 242 -8.49 -0.38 4.42
N PHE A 243 -8.07 0.79 4.93
CA PHE A 243 -8.94 1.92 5.30
C PHE A 243 -8.58 3.23 4.58
N HIS A 244 -7.56 3.24 3.71
CA HIS A 244 -7.16 4.40 2.90
C HIS A 244 -6.55 3.96 1.56
N MET A 245 -7.10 4.43 0.45
CA MET A 245 -6.72 4.01 -0.91
C MET A 245 -5.43 4.66 -1.39
N VAL A 246 -5.06 5.77 -0.76
CA VAL A 246 -3.83 6.52 -1.03
C VAL A 246 -3.11 6.75 0.28
N GLY A 247 -1.78 6.81 0.20
CA GLY A 247 -0.97 7.29 1.30
C GLY A 247 -1.29 8.73 1.68
N PHE A 248 -1.22 9.05 2.96
CA PHE A 248 -1.25 10.43 3.42
C PHE A 248 0.05 11.14 3.00
N ASP A 249 -0.08 12.40 2.60
CA ASP A 249 1.08 13.27 2.38
C ASP A 249 1.84 13.44 3.71
N CYS A 250 3.18 13.55 3.65
CA CYS A 250 3.99 13.76 4.87
C CYS A 250 3.55 15.01 5.66
N LYS A 251 3.09 16.05 4.93
CA LYS A 251 2.56 17.31 5.50
C LYS A 251 1.32 17.13 6.38
N THR A 252 0.66 15.97 6.32
CA THR A 252 -0.45 15.62 7.20
C THR A 252 -0.01 15.53 8.65
N CYS A 253 1.23 15.10 8.92
CA CYS A 253 1.74 14.88 10.26
C CYS A 253 2.82 15.86 10.69
N HIS A 254 3.71 16.26 9.77
CA HIS A 254 4.84 17.13 10.09
C HIS A 254 5.12 18.11 8.95
N PRO A 255 5.71 19.28 9.21
CA PRO A 255 6.16 20.19 8.16
C PRO A 255 7.09 19.47 7.17
N VAL A 256 6.88 19.70 5.87
CA VAL A 256 7.78 19.25 4.80
C VAL A 256 8.52 20.48 4.29
N PRO A 257 9.85 20.43 4.12
CA PRO A 257 10.59 21.56 3.57
C PRO A 257 10.15 21.82 2.13
N GLU A 258 9.88 23.08 1.83
CA GLU A 258 9.81 23.55 0.46
C GLU A 258 11.19 24.04 0.03
N ALA A 259 11.50 23.92 -1.26
CA ALA A 259 12.75 24.42 -1.82
C ALA A 259 12.97 25.90 -1.45
N GLY A 260 14.11 26.20 -0.82
CA GLY A 260 14.49 27.57 -0.42
C GLY A 260 14.03 28.02 0.97
N ARG A 261 13.39 27.16 1.78
CA ARG A 261 13.09 27.49 3.18
C ARG A 261 14.31 27.27 4.11
N PRO A 262 14.42 28.03 5.22
CA PRO A 262 15.61 28.03 6.06
C PRO A 262 15.87 26.67 6.72
N VAL A 263 17.15 26.34 6.83
CA VAL A 263 17.69 25.38 7.80
C VAL A 263 17.13 25.74 9.18
N GLY A 264 16.53 24.78 9.89
CA GLY A 264 15.97 24.99 11.25
C GLY A 264 14.52 24.54 11.50
N VAL A 265 13.80 24.09 10.47
CA VAL A 265 12.53 23.31 10.61
C VAL A 265 12.66 21.89 10.05
N HIS A 266 13.81 21.61 9.44
CA HIS A 266 14.20 20.33 8.88
C HIS A 266 15.71 20.33 8.74
N ILE A 267 16.34 19.16 8.88
CA ILE A 267 17.81 19.00 8.86
C ILE A 267 18.48 19.68 10.08
N ASP A 268 17.78 19.79 11.21
CA ASP A 268 18.28 20.32 12.48
C ASP A 268 18.43 19.24 13.58
N GLY A 269 18.05 18.01 13.25
CA GLY A 269 18.11 16.85 14.14
C GLY A 269 16.78 16.53 14.85
N PHE A 270 15.74 17.34 14.64
CA PHE A 270 14.40 17.12 15.19
C PHE A 270 13.36 17.07 14.07
N VAL A 271 12.19 16.50 14.38
CA VAL A 271 11.03 16.52 13.48
C VAL A 271 9.83 16.93 14.32
N GLU A 272 9.27 18.08 14.01
CA GLU A 272 8.05 18.56 14.65
C GLU A 272 6.83 17.82 14.09
N VAL A 273 6.07 17.15 14.94
CA VAL A 273 4.76 16.60 14.59
C VAL A 273 3.69 17.61 14.99
N TRP A 274 2.95 18.15 14.03
CA TRP A 274 1.91 19.17 14.26
C TRP A 274 0.55 18.68 13.77
N GLY A 275 -0.53 19.17 14.39
CA GLY A 275 -1.88 19.04 13.84
C GLY A 275 -2.59 17.69 13.99
N VAL A 276 -1.92 16.65 14.53
CA VAL A 276 -2.52 15.30 14.72
C VAL A 276 -2.70 14.89 16.19
N GLY A 277 -2.56 15.83 17.12
CA GLY A 277 -2.72 15.57 18.57
C GLY A 277 -1.73 14.53 19.11
N PHE A 278 -0.49 14.55 18.61
CA PHE A 278 0.57 13.65 19.05
C PHE A 278 1.13 14.09 20.42
N SER A 279 1.15 13.17 21.40
CA SER A 279 1.86 13.34 22.67
C SER A 279 3.26 12.75 22.55
N ASP A 280 4.30 13.58 22.62
CA ASP A 280 5.68 13.09 22.51
C ASP A 280 6.11 12.25 23.73
N GLY A 281 5.59 12.54 24.92
CA GLY A 281 5.89 11.77 26.14
C GLY A 281 5.29 10.36 26.11
N ASP A 282 4.02 10.26 25.72
CA ASP A 282 3.28 8.98 25.71
C ASP A 282 3.38 8.25 24.38
N LYS A 283 3.88 8.95 23.35
CA LYS A 283 3.85 8.54 21.93
C LYS A 283 2.44 8.19 21.46
N THR A 284 1.40 8.82 21.97
CA THR A 284 -0.01 8.58 21.59
C THR A 284 -0.49 9.60 20.56
N CYS A 285 -1.46 9.20 19.74
CA CYS A 285 -2.11 10.09 18.78
C CYS A 285 -3.54 10.38 19.21
N THR A 286 -3.98 11.63 19.11
CA THR A 286 -5.35 12.06 19.44
C THR A 286 -5.93 12.89 18.30
N ASN A 287 -6.51 12.20 17.33
CA ASN A 287 -7.19 12.82 16.19
C ASN A 287 -8.59 12.22 16.01
N GLN A 288 -9.33 12.66 15.00
CA GLN A 288 -10.70 12.18 14.73
C GLN A 288 -10.83 10.66 14.52
N CYS A 289 -9.76 10.00 14.08
CA CYS A 289 -9.69 8.54 13.93
C CYS A 289 -9.19 7.86 15.22
N HIS A 290 -8.46 8.58 16.06
CA HIS A 290 -7.72 8.10 17.24
C HIS A 290 -8.17 8.81 18.52
N SER A 291 -9.48 8.98 18.72
CA SER A 291 -10.02 9.55 19.98
C SER A 291 -11.42 9.08 20.34
N ARG A 292 -12.00 8.13 19.59
CA ARG A 292 -13.40 7.70 19.79
C ARG A 292 -13.53 6.73 20.96
N ARG A 293 -14.29 7.13 21.98
CA ARG A 293 -14.43 6.38 23.25
C ARG A 293 -15.00 4.96 23.12
N ASP A 294 -15.75 4.69 22.05
CA ASP A 294 -16.35 3.38 21.76
C ASP A 294 -15.44 2.47 20.92
N ALA A 295 -14.30 2.98 20.46
CA ALA A 295 -13.30 2.18 19.76
C ALA A 295 -12.51 1.27 20.72
N ALA A 296 -12.06 0.14 20.19
CA ALA A 296 -11.15 -0.77 20.89
C ALA A 296 -9.73 -0.20 21.03
N LEU A 297 -9.34 0.76 20.18
CA LEU A 297 -8.03 1.43 20.18
C LEU A 297 -8.18 2.95 20.05
N PRO A 298 -8.75 3.62 21.06
CA PRO A 298 -9.11 5.02 20.99
C PRO A 298 -7.90 5.97 21.02
N GLN A 299 -6.69 5.50 21.36
CA GLN A 299 -5.45 6.30 21.42
C GLN A 299 -4.26 5.37 21.15
N PRO A 300 -4.07 4.93 19.89
CA PRO A 300 -2.96 4.06 19.55
C PRO A 300 -1.63 4.74 19.87
N LYS A 301 -0.68 3.94 20.34
CA LYS A 301 0.69 4.39 20.49
C LYS A 301 1.41 4.35 19.15
N TRP A 302 2.48 5.13 19.03
CA TRP A 302 3.40 5.05 17.91
C TRP A 302 3.87 3.61 17.74
N ASN A 303 3.81 3.10 16.51
CA ASN A 303 4.05 1.72 16.11
C ASN A 303 2.96 0.69 16.46
N GLU A 304 1.80 1.12 16.93
CA GLU A 304 0.60 0.28 17.08
C GLU A 304 -0.27 0.39 15.82
N SER A 305 0.13 -0.33 14.77
CA SER A 305 -0.33 -0.10 13.38
C SER A 305 -1.45 -1.01 12.90
N LYS A 306 -1.89 -1.99 13.69
CA LYS A 306 -2.93 -2.95 13.28
C LYS A 306 -4.31 -2.41 13.60
N MET A 307 -4.86 -1.62 12.68
CA MET A 307 -6.25 -1.18 12.76
C MET A 307 -7.19 -2.27 12.22
N ALA A 308 -8.32 -2.44 12.88
CA ALA A 308 -9.48 -3.20 12.43
C ALA A 308 -10.71 -2.29 12.45
N CYS A 309 -11.86 -2.77 11.98
CA CYS A 309 -13.09 -1.98 11.94
C CYS A 309 -13.45 -1.40 13.32
N ASN A 310 -13.20 -2.16 14.40
CA ASN A 310 -13.48 -1.71 15.76
C ASN A 310 -12.41 -0.78 16.36
N SER A 311 -11.32 -0.49 15.64
CA SER A 311 -10.25 0.39 16.11
C SER A 311 -10.62 1.87 15.99
N CYS A 312 -11.61 2.21 15.16
CA CYS A 312 -12.06 3.60 14.97
C CYS A 312 -13.40 3.90 15.67
N HIS A 313 -14.27 2.89 15.82
CA HIS A 313 -15.57 2.98 16.47
C HIS A 313 -15.98 1.61 17.01
N GLY A 314 -17.07 1.49 17.76
CA GLY A 314 -17.62 0.18 18.10
C GLY A 314 -18.04 -0.57 16.83
N ALA A 315 -17.44 -1.73 16.55
CA ALA A 315 -17.76 -2.53 15.36
C ALA A 315 -17.95 -4.02 15.72
N PRO A 316 -19.18 -4.57 15.62
CA PRO A 316 -20.43 -3.84 15.38
C PRO A 316 -20.93 -3.15 16.67
N PRO A 317 -21.75 -2.07 16.58
CA PRO A 317 -22.34 -1.44 17.75
C PRO A 317 -23.21 -2.38 18.59
N THR A 318 -23.52 -1.98 19.83
CA THR A 318 -24.46 -2.73 20.69
C THR A 318 -25.82 -2.90 19.99
N ASN A 319 -26.41 -4.10 20.09
CA ASN A 319 -27.67 -4.49 19.45
C ASN A 319 -27.66 -4.57 17.90
N HIS A 320 -26.47 -4.63 17.30
CA HIS A 320 -26.32 -4.74 15.85
C HIS A 320 -26.31 -6.22 15.37
N TYR A 321 -26.57 -6.42 14.08
CA TYR A 321 -26.58 -7.74 13.44
C TYR A 321 -25.22 -8.44 13.57
N LYS A 322 -25.23 -9.75 13.88
CA LYS A 322 -24.02 -10.56 14.15
C LYS A 322 -23.48 -11.33 12.94
N GLY A 323 -23.90 -11.02 11.71
CA GLY A 323 -23.41 -11.68 10.49
C GLY A 323 -22.45 -10.82 9.67
N ALA A 324 -22.16 -11.24 8.44
CA ALA A 324 -21.19 -10.57 7.56
C ALA A 324 -21.57 -9.11 7.27
N CYS A 325 -20.61 -8.19 7.42
CA CYS A 325 -20.83 -6.76 7.21
C CYS A 325 -21.30 -6.44 5.79
N SER A 326 -20.80 -7.17 4.80
CA SER A 326 -21.13 -7.03 3.38
C SER A 326 -22.61 -7.29 3.04
N ASN A 327 -23.38 -7.89 3.96
CA ASN A 327 -24.84 -8.02 3.82
C ASN A 327 -25.56 -6.67 3.88
N CYS A 328 -24.97 -5.68 4.57
CA CYS A 328 -25.56 -4.36 4.75
C CYS A 328 -24.62 -3.22 4.33
N HIS A 329 -23.31 -3.43 4.31
CA HIS A 329 -22.30 -2.42 3.94
C HIS A 329 -21.65 -2.85 2.62
N HIS A 330 -22.15 -2.37 1.47
CA HIS A 330 -21.66 -2.82 0.16
C HIS A 330 -20.21 -2.41 -0.12
N ASP A 331 -19.76 -1.37 0.55
CA ASP A 331 -18.39 -0.90 0.58
C ASP A 331 -17.48 -1.71 1.48
N ALA A 332 -17.97 -2.66 2.29
CA ALA A 332 -17.13 -3.68 2.91
C ALA A 332 -16.76 -4.80 1.91
N ASN A 333 -15.54 -5.33 2.02
CA ASN A 333 -15.13 -6.53 1.30
C ASN A 333 -15.90 -7.78 1.80
N ALA A 334 -15.82 -8.87 1.04
CA ALA A 334 -16.67 -10.06 1.28
C ALA A 334 -16.46 -10.68 2.67
N ASP A 335 -15.23 -10.66 3.16
CA ASP A 335 -14.78 -11.14 4.47
C ASP A 335 -14.86 -10.08 5.58
N ALA A 336 -15.31 -8.86 5.27
CA ALA A 336 -15.50 -7.77 6.21
C ALA A 336 -14.22 -7.34 6.98
N THR A 337 -13.08 -7.41 6.31
CA THR A 337 -11.76 -7.01 6.84
C THR A 337 -11.24 -5.69 6.26
N ALA A 338 -11.80 -5.21 5.14
CA ALA A 338 -11.38 -3.99 4.46
C ALA A 338 -12.53 -3.33 3.69
N LEU A 339 -12.32 -2.10 3.23
CA LEU A 339 -13.29 -1.34 2.44
C LEU A 339 -12.95 -1.40 0.93
N LYS A 340 -13.94 -1.73 0.09
CA LYS A 340 -13.87 -1.75 -1.39
C LYS A 340 -13.84 -0.34 -2.00
N GLY A 341 -14.34 0.67 -1.28
CA GLY A 341 -14.36 2.06 -1.70
C GLY A 341 -14.59 2.98 -0.50
N LEU A 342 -13.79 4.02 -0.36
CA LEU A 342 -13.69 4.79 0.89
C LEU A 342 -14.56 6.05 0.95
N GLY A 343 -15.25 6.38 -0.15
CA GLY A 343 -16.05 7.62 -0.24
C GLY A 343 -17.20 7.67 0.78
N LEU A 344 -17.69 6.51 1.20
CA LEU A 344 -18.80 6.37 2.16
C LEU A 344 -18.26 6.26 3.60
N HIS A 345 -17.43 5.27 3.91
CA HIS A 345 -16.98 5.08 5.31
C HIS A 345 -16.10 6.21 5.90
N MET A 346 -15.30 6.91 5.09
CA MET A 346 -14.43 7.98 5.61
C MET A 346 -15.12 9.35 5.71
N ASN A 347 -16.42 9.44 5.41
CA ASN A 347 -17.22 10.66 5.58
C ASN A 347 -17.70 10.86 7.04
N GLY A 348 -17.38 9.91 7.94
CA GLY A 348 -17.77 9.94 9.35
C GLY A 348 -19.19 9.46 9.66
N LYS A 349 -19.92 8.93 8.66
CA LYS A 349 -21.26 8.34 8.77
C LYS A 349 -21.19 6.84 8.54
N VAL A 350 -22.09 6.11 9.20
CA VAL A 350 -22.29 4.68 8.93
C VAL A 350 -23.30 4.56 7.79
N ASP A 351 -22.80 4.35 6.58
CA ASP A 351 -23.61 4.19 5.39
C ASP A 351 -24.08 2.73 5.24
N VAL A 352 -25.38 2.53 4.98
CA VAL A 352 -25.97 1.22 4.67
C VAL A 352 -26.31 1.11 3.19
N GLY A 353 -26.26 -0.11 2.65
CA GLY A 353 -26.37 -0.40 1.23
C GLY A 353 -25.32 0.35 0.42
N SER A 354 -25.77 1.17 -0.53
CA SER A 354 -24.91 2.05 -1.34
C SER A 354 -24.73 3.46 -0.78
N GLY A 355 -25.26 3.79 0.40
CA GLY A 355 -25.10 5.11 1.04
C GLY A 355 -25.81 6.27 0.33
N THR A 356 -26.65 5.99 -0.66
CA THR A 356 -27.28 7.02 -1.53
C THR A 356 -28.74 7.35 -1.17
N GLY A 357 -29.34 6.68 -0.18
CA GLY A 357 -30.74 6.89 0.20
C GLY A 357 -31.21 6.06 1.41
N THR A 358 -32.50 6.13 1.74
CA THR A 358 -33.11 5.54 2.96
C THR A 358 -34.12 4.41 2.70
N GLY A 359 -34.25 3.94 1.45
CA GLY A 359 -35.24 2.94 1.04
C GLY A 359 -34.72 1.50 1.00
N CYS A 360 -35.63 0.52 0.94
CA CYS A 360 -35.29 -0.91 0.87
C CYS A 360 -34.43 -1.27 -0.36
N GLY A 361 -34.49 -0.46 -1.43
CA GLY A 361 -33.68 -0.57 -2.65
C GLY A 361 -32.16 -0.57 -2.43
N GLN A 362 -31.72 0.00 -1.31
CA GLN A 362 -30.30 0.06 -0.98
C GLN A 362 -29.72 -1.33 -0.66
N CYS A 363 -30.56 -2.25 -0.17
CA CYS A 363 -30.17 -3.63 0.19
C CYS A 363 -30.86 -4.70 -0.67
N HIS A 364 -32.02 -4.38 -1.26
CA HIS A 364 -32.82 -5.28 -2.07
C HIS A 364 -33.00 -4.73 -3.49
N GLY A 365 -33.11 -5.63 -4.47
CA GLY A 365 -33.31 -5.22 -5.86
C GLY A 365 -32.13 -4.43 -6.41
N THR A 366 -32.41 -3.33 -7.08
CA THR A 366 -31.39 -2.52 -7.77
C THR A 366 -31.66 -1.03 -7.58
N GLY A 367 -30.73 -0.32 -6.93
CA GLY A 367 -30.78 1.13 -6.77
C GLY A 367 -31.92 1.60 -5.87
N ALA A 368 -32.87 2.34 -6.42
CA ALA A 368 -34.07 2.76 -5.69
C ALA A 368 -35.20 1.70 -5.71
N ASP A 369 -35.10 0.71 -6.60
CA ASP A 369 -36.13 -0.32 -6.78
C ASP A 369 -35.89 -1.49 -5.82
N PRO A 370 -36.75 -1.67 -4.80
CA PRO A 370 -36.55 -2.68 -3.76
C PRO A 370 -36.87 -4.10 -4.20
N TRP A 371 -37.38 -4.30 -5.42
CA TRP A 371 -37.77 -5.63 -5.90
C TRP A 371 -36.56 -6.46 -6.32
N PRO A 372 -36.29 -7.60 -5.66
CA PRO A 372 -35.26 -8.52 -6.13
C PRO A 372 -35.59 -9.03 -7.54
N THR A 373 -34.55 -9.25 -8.34
CA THR A 373 -34.69 -9.83 -9.69
C THR A 373 -34.64 -11.36 -9.70
N THR A 374 -34.58 -11.98 -8.52
CA THR A 374 -34.38 -13.42 -8.35
C THR A 374 -35.70 -14.17 -8.10
N GLY A 375 -35.82 -15.33 -8.74
CA GLY A 375 -36.92 -16.27 -8.53
C GLY A 375 -38.32 -15.66 -8.75
N ALA A 376 -39.21 -15.91 -7.80
CA ALA A 376 -40.64 -15.58 -7.92
C ALA A 376 -40.93 -14.07 -7.90
N HIS A 377 -39.99 -13.24 -7.45
CA HIS A 377 -40.20 -11.80 -7.29
C HIS A 377 -40.62 -11.12 -8.59
N GLN A 378 -39.90 -11.36 -9.70
CA GLN A 378 -40.19 -10.67 -10.96
C GLN A 378 -41.61 -10.98 -11.48
N LYS A 379 -42.09 -12.22 -11.30
CA LYS A 379 -43.43 -12.63 -11.73
C LYS A 379 -44.53 -11.99 -10.88
N HIS A 380 -44.27 -11.74 -9.61
CA HIS A 380 -45.20 -11.11 -8.68
C HIS A 380 -45.11 -9.58 -8.67
N LYS A 381 -44.01 -9.01 -9.17
CA LYS A 381 -43.82 -7.58 -9.39
C LYS A 381 -44.72 -7.06 -10.51
N THR A 382 -44.78 -7.79 -11.62
CA THR A 382 -45.57 -7.41 -12.80
C THR A 382 -46.43 -8.60 -13.26
N PRO A 383 -47.45 -9.00 -12.48
CA PRO A 383 -48.31 -10.11 -12.84
C PRO A 383 -49.28 -9.72 -13.97
N ALA A 384 -49.67 -10.70 -14.79
CA ALA A 384 -50.55 -10.47 -15.95
C ALA A 384 -52.04 -10.31 -15.58
N PHE A 385 -52.45 -10.84 -14.43
CA PHE A 385 -53.86 -10.96 -14.05
C PHE A 385 -54.20 -10.35 -12.67
N SER A 386 -53.26 -9.62 -12.07
CA SER A 386 -53.47 -8.92 -10.80
C SER A 386 -52.65 -7.63 -10.76
N THR A 387 -52.85 -6.81 -9.73
CA THR A 387 -51.85 -5.79 -9.37
C THR A 387 -50.59 -6.46 -8.83
N PRO A 388 -49.44 -5.74 -8.76
CA PRO A 388 -48.25 -6.23 -8.08
C PRO A 388 -48.59 -6.78 -6.69
N VAL A 389 -48.10 -7.98 -6.39
CA VAL A 389 -48.37 -8.61 -5.10
C VAL A 389 -47.53 -7.92 -4.02
N PRO A 390 -48.13 -7.39 -2.93
CA PRO A 390 -47.36 -6.73 -1.89
C PRO A 390 -46.36 -7.69 -1.24
N CYS A 391 -45.14 -7.23 -0.94
CA CYS A 391 -44.09 -8.05 -0.31
C CYS A 391 -44.57 -8.73 1.00
N GLY A 392 -45.45 -8.04 1.75
CA GLY A 392 -46.13 -8.54 2.96
C GLY A 392 -46.94 -9.83 2.79
N THR A 393 -47.24 -10.22 1.55
CA THR A 393 -47.91 -11.47 1.19
C THR A 393 -46.99 -12.67 1.34
N CYS A 394 -45.68 -12.48 1.17
CA CYS A 394 -44.70 -13.57 1.19
C CYS A 394 -43.82 -13.55 2.42
N HIS A 395 -43.55 -12.39 3.00
CA HIS A 395 -42.74 -12.26 4.21
C HIS A 395 -43.12 -10.99 4.96
N GLU A 396 -42.78 -10.93 6.25
CA GLU A 396 -42.93 -9.71 7.04
C GLU A 396 -42.05 -8.61 6.43
N VAL A 397 -42.64 -7.43 6.19
CA VAL A 397 -41.93 -6.24 5.73
C VAL A 397 -41.85 -5.29 6.92
N PRO A 398 -40.65 -5.04 7.47
CA PRO A 398 -40.52 -4.16 8.61
C PRO A 398 -40.73 -2.71 8.20
N THR A 399 -41.25 -1.90 9.12
CA THR A 399 -41.40 -0.44 8.94
C THR A 399 -40.13 0.34 9.29
N SER A 400 -39.10 -0.33 9.82
CA SER A 400 -37.78 0.25 10.09
C SER A 400 -36.68 -0.80 9.97
N LEU A 401 -35.43 -0.36 9.82
CA LEU A 401 -34.25 -1.24 9.85
C LEU A 401 -33.95 -1.80 11.24
N ALA A 402 -34.57 -1.27 12.30
CA ALA A 402 -34.34 -1.72 13.66
C ALA A 402 -34.82 -3.18 13.81
N GLY A 403 -33.87 -4.09 14.01
CA GLY A 403 -34.14 -5.53 14.12
C GLY A 403 -34.39 -6.22 12.79
N HIS A 404 -34.00 -5.64 11.65
CA HIS A 404 -33.97 -6.30 10.33
C HIS A 404 -32.54 -6.27 9.75
N PRO A 405 -32.01 -7.40 9.24
CA PRO A 405 -32.64 -8.72 9.19
C PRO A 405 -32.69 -9.41 10.56
N ARG A 406 -33.66 -10.32 10.74
CA ARG A 406 -33.69 -11.26 11.88
C ARG A 406 -33.08 -12.60 11.44
N GLY A 407 -32.35 -13.27 12.33
CA GLY A 407 -31.85 -14.63 12.08
C GLY A 407 -30.74 -14.74 11.05
N THR A 408 -30.88 -15.63 10.06
CA THR A 408 -29.81 -16.10 9.17
C THR A 408 -29.50 -15.18 7.98
N GLY A 409 -30.17 -14.04 7.85
CA GLY A 409 -29.99 -13.12 6.72
C GLY A 409 -30.83 -13.45 5.47
N VAL A 410 -31.70 -14.47 5.54
CA VAL A 410 -32.71 -14.75 4.51
C VAL A 410 -34.10 -14.44 5.07
N ALA A 411 -34.95 -13.79 4.27
CA ALA A 411 -36.32 -13.49 4.68
C ALA A 411 -37.09 -14.80 4.97
N ALA A 412 -37.71 -14.87 6.14
CA ALA A 412 -38.61 -15.96 6.46
C ALA A 412 -39.88 -15.83 5.62
N VAL A 413 -40.06 -16.74 4.67
CA VAL A 413 -41.28 -16.84 3.87
C VAL A 413 -42.43 -17.25 4.78
N ARG A 414 -43.36 -16.31 4.97
CA ARG A 414 -44.65 -16.46 5.63
C ARG A 414 -45.71 -16.05 4.61
N LEU A 415 -46.31 -17.05 3.98
CA LEU A 415 -47.37 -16.83 2.99
C LEU A 415 -48.64 -16.37 3.71
N LEU A 416 -49.03 -15.12 3.49
CA LEU A 416 -50.12 -14.40 4.17
C LEU A 416 -51.06 -13.74 3.15
N GLY A 417 -52.14 -13.11 3.63
CA GLY A 417 -53.03 -12.30 2.80
C GLY A 417 -53.67 -13.11 1.67
N LEU A 418 -53.42 -12.72 0.41
CA LEU A 418 -54.01 -13.39 -0.74
C LEU A 418 -53.64 -14.88 -0.82
N ALA A 419 -52.46 -15.26 -0.34
CA ALA A 419 -51.95 -16.64 -0.41
C ALA A 419 -52.78 -17.66 0.39
N THR A 420 -53.48 -17.22 1.45
CA THR A 420 -54.28 -18.08 2.35
C THR A 420 -55.77 -18.09 2.01
N ARG A 421 -56.20 -17.33 1.01
CA ARG A 421 -57.61 -17.17 0.65
C ARG A 421 -58.27 -18.49 0.25
N GLY A 422 -59.58 -18.59 0.48
CA GLY A 422 -60.34 -19.81 0.20
C GLY A 422 -60.11 -20.94 1.22
N GLY A 423 -59.46 -20.65 2.35
CA GLY A 423 -59.22 -21.61 3.43
C GLY A 423 -58.06 -22.57 3.16
N VAL A 424 -57.18 -22.25 2.21
CA VAL A 424 -55.97 -23.04 1.94
C VAL A 424 -54.87 -22.69 2.96
N SER A 425 -54.02 -23.67 3.26
CA SER A 425 -52.91 -23.52 4.21
C SER A 425 -51.58 -23.54 3.45
N PRO A 426 -51.13 -22.39 2.93
CA PRO A 426 -49.95 -22.31 2.08
C PRO A 426 -48.67 -22.64 2.83
N LYS A 427 -47.74 -23.33 2.16
CA LYS A 427 -46.43 -23.70 2.70
C LYS A 427 -45.32 -23.38 1.71
N TYR A 428 -44.15 -23.05 2.24
CA TYR A 428 -42.91 -22.93 1.50
C TYR A 428 -41.87 -23.88 2.07
N ASP A 429 -41.37 -24.78 1.24
CA ASP A 429 -40.29 -25.70 1.59
C ASP A 429 -38.94 -25.09 1.21
N TYR A 430 -38.09 -24.80 2.20
CA TYR A 430 -36.79 -24.16 1.97
C TYR A 430 -35.76 -25.07 1.29
N ALA A 431 -35.89 -26.40 1.41
CA ALA A 431 -34.94 -27.36 0.86
C ALA A 431 -35.16 -27.54 -0.65
N THR A 432 -36.43 -27.67 -1.05
CA THR A 432 -36.83 -27.87 -2.45
C THR A 432 -37.21 -26.57 -3.15
N LYS A 433 -37.32 -25.47 -2.39
CA LYS A 433 -37.81 -24.15 -2.82
C LYS A 433 -39.22 -24.21 -3.42
N THR A 434 -40.06 -25.08 -2.89
CA THR A 434 -41.39 -25.37 -3.46
C THR A 434 -42.48 -24.69 -2.65
N CYS A 435 -43.40 -24.02 -3.32
CA CYS A 435 -44.62 -23.49 -2.72
C CYS A 435 -45.75 -24.52 -2.89
N SER A 436 -46.53 -24.79 -1.85
CA SER A 436 -47.70 -25.69 -1.93
C SER A 436 -48.91 -25.12 -1.23
N SER A 437 -50.11 -25.57 -1.62
CA SER A 437 -51.39 -25.13 -1.03
C SER A 437 -51.61 -23.61 -1.04
N VAL A 438 -51.08 -22.92 -2.06
CA VAL A 438 -51.21 -21.46 -2.22
C VAL A 438 -52.46 -21.14 -3.03
N TYR A 439 -53.24 -20.15 -2.60
CA TYR A 439 -54.36 -19.66 -3.38
C TYR A 439 -53.88 -19.20 -4.77
N CYS A 440 -54.68 -19.40 -5.81
CA CYS A 440 -54.29 -19.27 -7.22
C CYS A 440 -53.29 -20.29 -7.79
N HIS A 441 -52.63 -21.09 -6.96
CA HIS A 441 -51.74 -22.16 -7.44
C HIS A 441 -52.24 -23.56 -7.07
N SER A 442 -53.20 -23.72 -6.15
CA SER A 442 -53.58 -25.04 -5.60
C SER A 442 -55.02 -25.50 -5.86
N ARG A 443 -55.88 -24.69 -6.50
CA ARG A 443 -57.33 -24.99 -6.70
C ARG A 443 -57.70 -25.15 -8.18
N PRO A 444 -58.76 -25.95 -8.49
CA PRO A 444 -58.71 -26.92 -9.57
C PRO A 444 -58.61 -26.22 -10.92
N ALA A 445 -57.42 -26.32 -11.46
CA ALA A 445 -57.10 -25.99 -12.82
C ALA A 445 -56.75 -27.28 -13.56
N THR A 446 -56.93 -27.24 -14.86
CA THR A 446 -56.75 -28.34 -15.81
C THR A 446 -55.41 -29.06 -15.64
N ALA A 447 -55.22 -30.21 -16.30
CA ALA A 447 -54.01 -31.05 -16.18
C ALA A 447 -52.68 -30.27 -16.29
N ASP A 448 -52.67 -29.14 -16.99
CA ASP A 448 -51.48 -28.31 -17.26
C ASP A 448 -51.14 -27.26 -16.17
N ALA A 449 -51.91 -27.17 -15.09
CA ALA A 449 -51.67 -26.17 -14.04
C ALA A 449 -50.54 -26.57 -13.08
N VAL A 450 -49.61 -25.65 -12.84
CA VAL A 450 -48.50 -25.85 -11.89
C VAL A 450 -49.01 -25.71 -10.45
N ARG A 451 -49.19 -26.85 -9.78
CA ARG A 451 -49.74 -26.93 -8.41
C ARG A 451 -48.74 -26.63 -7.31
N GLU A 452 -47.48 -26.87 -7.60
CA GLU A 452 -46.36 -26.73 -6.68
C GLU A 452 -45.24 -25.95 -7.36
N PRO A 453 -45.44 -24.64 -7.59
CA PRO A 453 -44.45 -23.85 -8.28
C PRO A 453 -43.17 -23.78 -7.45
N LYS A 454 -42.03 -23.99 -8.12
CA LYS A 454 -40.72 -23.73 -7.54
C LYS A 454 -40.40 -22.25 -7.61
N TRP A 455 -39.88 -21.72 -6.51
CA TRP A 455 -39.52 -20.31 -6.34
C TRP A 455 -38.62 -19.79 -7.46
N ASP A 456 -37.69 -20.60 -7.95
CA ASP A 456 -36.72 -20.23 -8.97
C ASP A 456 -37.10 -20.66 -10.40
N GLN A 457 -38.25 -21.31 -10.61
CA GLN A 457 -38.68 -21.83 -11.92
C GLN A 457 -39.92 -21.14 -12.51
N GLY A 458 -40.41 -20.06 -11.88
CA GLY A 458 -41.16 -19.01 -12.57
C GLY A 458 -42.50 -19.41 -13.21
N ALA A 459 -43.29 -20.30 -12.62
CA ALA A 459 -44.60 -20.65 -13.15
C ALA A 459 -45.64 -19.54 -12.88
N ALA A 460 -46.04 -18.81 -13.93
CA ALA A 460 -47.19 -17.92 -13.87
C ALA A 460 -48.47 -18.71 -14.18
N ALA A 461 -49.54 -18.39 -13.47
CA ALA A 461 -50.90 -18.67 -13.90
C ALA A 461 -51.15 -17.95 -15.23
N SER A 462 -51.09 -18.64 -16.36
CA SER A 462 -51.09 -18.00 -17.68
C SER A 462 -52.48 -17.79 -18.29
N GLU A 463 -53.54 -18.36 -17.70
CA GLU A 463 -54.87 -18.38 -18.32
C GLU A 463 -56.00 -18.23 -17.29
N CYS A 464 -57.04 -17.48 -17.67
CA CYS A 464 -58.28 -17.35 -16.89
C CYS A 464 -58.91 -18.74 -16.66
N GLY A 465 -59.32 -19.03 -15.42
CA GLY A 465 -59.95 -20.31 -15.09
C GLY A 465 -59.00 -21.44 -14.70
N LYS A 466 -57.70 -21.24 -14.88
CA LYS A 466 -56.67 -22.28 -14.70
C LYS A 466 -55.74 -22.00 -13.51
N ALA A 467 -56.16 -21.17 -12.58
CA ALA A 467 -55.29 -20.82 -11.46
C ALA A 467 -56.06 -20.52 -10.17
N CYS A 468 -56.89 -19.48 -10.18
CA CYS A 468 -57.58 -19.00 -8.98
C CYS A 468 -58.97 -19.61 -8.79
N HIS A 469 -59.73 -19.70 -9.87
CA HIS A 469 -61.11 -20.19 -9.90
C HIS A 469 -61.38 -20.85 -11.25
N SER A 470 -62.48 -21.60 -11.38
CA SER A 470 -62.93 -22.18 -12.66
C SER A 470 -63.54 -21.12 -13.59
N THR A 471 -63.49 -21.35 -14.90
CA THR A 471 -64.22 -20.57 -15.92
C THR A 471 -65.03 -21.51 -16.84
N PRO A 472 -66.35 -21.30 -17.03
CA PRO A 472 -67.22 -20.40 -16.27
C PRO A 472 -67.32 -20.82 -14.78
N PRO A 473 -67.76 -19.93 -13.86
CA PRO A 473 -68.06 -20.33 -12.49
C PRO A 473 -69.17 -21.40 -12.44
N PRO A 474 -69.34 -22.12 -11.32
CA PRO A 474 -70.41 -23.11 -11.17
C PRO A 474 -71.81 -22.50 -11.41
N ALA A 475 -72.79 -23.36 -11.71
CA ALA A 475 -74.19 -22.96 -11.88
C ALA A 475 -74.64 -21.98 -10.76
N PRO A 476 -75.42 -20.94 -11.08
CA PRO A 476 -76.29 -20.80 -12.26
C PRO A 476 -75.67 -20.08 -13.48
N HIS A 477 -74.34 -19.95 -13.58
CA HIS A 477 -73.70 -19.22 -14.67
C HIS A 477 -73.88 -19.90 -16.05
N PRO A 478 -74.18 -19.12 -17.12
CA PRO A 478 -74.24 -19.65 -18.47
C PRO A 478 -72.84 -20.06 -18.96
N ALA A 479 -72.76 -21.19 -19.65
CA ALA A 479 -71.53 -21.68 -20.28
C ALA A 479 -71.23 -20.90 -21.58
N SER A 480 -70.76 -19.66 -21.44
CA SER A 480 -70.36 -18.80 -22.56
C SER A 480 -68.83 -18.63 -22.61
N THR A 481 -68.27 -18.66 -23.82
CA THR A 481 -66.85 -18.38 -24.10
C THR A 481 -66.59 -16.91 -24.45
N GLY A 482 -67.64 -16.08 -24.52
CA GLY A 482 -67.56 -14.65 -24.82
C GLY A 482 -67.19 -13.79 -23.61
N CYS A 483 -65.99 -13.96 -23.05
CA CYS A 483 -65.58 -13.28 -21.81
C CYS A 483 -65.50 -11.75 -21.93
N GLY A 484 -65.30 -11.19 -23.12
CA GLY A 484 -65.23 -9.73 -23.32
C GLY A 484 -66.56 -9.03 -23.58
N ALA A 485 -67.68 -9.78 -23.63
CA ALA A 485 -68.97 -9.19 -23.92
C ALA A 485 -69.42 -8.25 -22.80
N ALA A 486 -70.04 -7.12 -23.18
CA ALA A 486 -70.68 -6.17 -22.26
C ALA A 486 -71.72 -6.83 -21.34
N LEU A 487 -72.14 -8.06 -21.68
CA LEU A 487 -73.12 -8.86 -20.97
C LEU A 487 -72.70 -9.26 -19.54
N CYS A 488 -71.41 -9.51 -19.30
CA CYS A 488 -70.96 -10.10 -18.02
C CYS A 488 -69.70 -9.44 -17.42
N HIS A 489 -68.74 -9.03 -18.25
CA HIS A 489 -67.48 -8.43 -17.75
C HIS A 489 -67.34 -6.95 -18.11
N ASN A 490 -68.34 -6.33 -18.74
CA ASN A 490 -68.41 -4.89 -18.99
C ASN A 490 -67.09 -4.26 -19.50
N GLY A 491 -66.42 -4.93 -20.46
CA GLY A 491 -65.14 -4.48 -21.04
C GLY A 491 -63.89 -4.67 -20.16
N ALA A 492 -64.01 -5.30 -18.99
CA ALA A 492 -62.89 -5.67 -18.13
C ALA A 492 -61.99 -6.78 -18.73
N VAL A 493 -62.48 -7.50 -19.73
CA VAL A 493 -61.76 -8.57 -20.44
C VAL A 493 -61.79 -8.28 -21.93
N SER A 494 -60.66 -8.46 -22.62
CA SER A 494 -60.54 -8.37 -24.08
C SER A 494 -59.65 -9.49 -24.59
N GLY A 495 -60.12 -10.27 -25.57
CA GLY A 495 -59.35 -11.38 -26.13
C GLY A 495 -58.93 -12.45 -25.10
N GLY A 496 -59.69 -12.62 -24.01
CA GLY A 496 -59.35 -13.56 -22.92
C GLY A 496 -58.30 -13.05 -21.92
N VAL A 497 -57.91 -11.78 -22.00
CA VAL A 497 -56.96 -11.13 -21.07
C VAL A 497 -57.65 -9.96 -20.36
N LEU A 498 -57.31 -9.72 -19.09
CA LEU A 498 -57.84 -8.57 -18.35
C LEU A 498 -57.31 -7.25 -18.95
N THR A 499 -58.20 -6.29 -19.18
CA THR A 499 -57.80 -4.91 -19.50
C THR A 499 -57.19 -4.26 -18.25
N PRO A 500 -56.43 -3.15 -18.34
CA PRO A 500 -55.89 -2.47 -17.16
C PRO A 500 -56.96 -2.12 -16.10
N ALA A 501 -58.15 -1.72 -16.54
CA ALA A 501 -59.29 -1.48 -15.66
C ALA A 501 -59.85 -2.79 -15.06
N GLY A 502 -59.85 -3.88 -15.82
CA GLY A 502 -60.22 -5.21 -15.32
C GLY A 502 -59.22 -5.76 -14.31
N VAL A 503 -57.92 -5.55 -14.52
CA VAL A 503 -56.86 -5.90 -13.57
C VAL A 503 -57.15 -5.24 -12.22
N LEU A 504 -57.46 -3.95 -12.17
CA LEU A 504 -57.78 -3.25 -10.90
C LEU A 504 -59.01 -3.81 -10.17
N LYS A 505 -59.98 -4.38 -10.89
CA LYS A 505 -61.22 -4.95 -10.32
C LYS A 505 -61.09 -6.42 -9.90
N HIS A 506 -60.17 -7.18 -10.50
CA HIS A 506 -59.95 -8.61 -10.22
C HIS A 506 -59.09 -8.87 -8.95
N VAL A 507 -58.69 -7.79 -8.25
CA VAL A 507 -57.54 -7.73 -7.32
C VAL A 507 -57.74 -8.33 -5.94
N ASN A 508 -58.96 -8.53 -5.47
CA ASN A 508 -59.16 -9.04 -4.11
C ASN A 508 -59.26 -10.57 -4.05
N GLY A 509 -59.29 -11.31 -5.18
CA GLY A 509 -59.59 -12.74 -5.18
C GLY A 509 -61.06 -13.05 -4.84
N ASN A 510 -61.94 -12.06 -4.96
CA ASN A 510 -63.39 -12.24 -5.10
C ASN A 510 -63.74 -12.11 -6.59
N ILE A 511 -64.81 -12.78 -6.98
CA ILE A 511 -65.47 -12.50 -8.25
C ILE A 511 -66.37 -11.30 -7.98
N ASP A 512 -65.87 -10.10 -8.25
CA ASP A 512 -66.67 -8.87 -8.16
C ASP A 512 -67.35 -8.63 -9.52
N MET A 513 -68.68 -8.50 -9.50
CA MET A 513 -69.51 -8.20 -10.69
C MET A 513 -69.63 -6.71 -10.92
#